data_AF-A0A8W8K5M5-F1
#
_entry.id   AF-A0A8W8K5M5-F1
#
_cell.length_a   1.000
_cell.length_b   1.000
_cell.length_c   1.000
_cell.angle_alpha   90.00
_cell.angle_beta   90.00
_cell.angle_gamma   90.00
#
_symmetry.space_group_name_H-M   'P 1'
#
loop_
_entity.id
_entity.type
_entity.pdbx_description
1 polymer ?
#
loop_
_entity_poly.entity_id
_entity_poly.type
_entity_poly.pdbx_seq_one_letter_code
_entity_poly.pdbx_strand_id
1 'polypeptide(L)'
;VPACGPSSRGNSNSLPTGLRSNVKLKQVVEKLMCNSVTKRPRSTYKQGFETYKLFLSIHDVVFVHPLISQDILVHFVAYCQHNLFLKFSTIRQYLCGIRYMFLDMGIPNPFKSKCHSMNRLKLISNAIRKVQYIGKHFLSSAFR
;
A
#
# COMPACT_ATOMS: atom_id res chain seq x y z
N VAL A 1 -18.94 -21.31 27.59
CA VAL A 1 -18.61 -19.97 27.03
C VAL A 1 -17.51 -19.36 27.89
N PRO A 2 -16.28 -19.13 27.42
CA PRO A 2 -15.31 -18.37 28.19
C PRO A 2 -15.31 -16.90 27.75
N ALA A 3 -15.42 -16.02 28.74
CA ALA A 3 -15.44 -14.58 28.61
C ALA A 3 -14.05 -14.02 28.23
N CYS A 4 -14.03 -13.07 27.31
CA CYS A 4 -12.85 -12.29 26.95
C CYS A 4 -12.45 -11.38 28.13
N GLY A 5 -11.23 -11.53 28.63
CA GLY A 5 -10.62 -10.59 29.56
C GLY A 5 -10.36 -9.22 28.91
N PRO A 6 -10.12 -8.18 29.73
CA PRO A 6 -9.87 -6.83 29.22
C PRO A 6 -8.53 -6.82 28.47
N SER A 7 -8.58 -6.51 27.17
CA SER A 7 -7.38 -6.29 26.37
C SER A 7 -6.60 -5.11 26.95
N SER A 8 -5.42 -5.40 27.49
CA SER A 8 -4.38 -4.43 27.77
C SER A 8 -4.24 -3.47 26.60
N ARG A 9 -4.56 -2.19 26.86
CA ARG A 9 -4.19 -1.07 26.00
C ARG A 9 -2.66 -1.00 25.95
N GLY A 10 -2.07 -1.75 25.03
CA GLY A 10 -0.66 -1.64 24.67
C GLY A 10 -0.42 -0.31 24.00
N ASN A 11 -0.18 0.72 24.82
CA ASN A 11 0.28 2.03 24.40
C ASN A 11 1.65 1.85 23.73
N SER A 12 1.66 1.75 22.41
CA SER A 12 2.87 1.58 21.62
C SER A 12 3.36 2.97 21.20
N ASN A 13 4.60 3.28 21.60
CA ASN A 13 5.50 4.28 21.00
C ASN A 13 5.54 5.70 21.60
N SER A 14 5.81 5.85 22.89
CA SER A 14 6.50 7.06 23.36
C SER A 14 8.02 6.89 23.19
N LEU A 15 8.54 7.26 22.01
CA LEU A 15 9.98 7.43 21.81
C LEU A 15 10.55 8.35 22.91
N PRO A 16 11.65 7.99 23.60
CA PRO A 16 12.26 8.81 24.65
C PRO A 16 12.56 10.24 24.17
N THR A 17 12.34 11.24 25.02
CA THR A 17 12.47 12.67 24.67
C THR A 17 13.84 13.05 24.09
N GLY A 18 14.91 12.43 24.59
CA GLY A 18 16.27 12.62 24.08
C GLY A 18 16.46 12.13 22.64
N LEU A 19 15.73 11.10 22.22
CA LEU A 19 15.74 10.58 20.84
C LEU A 19 14.80 11.38 19.93
N ARG A 20 13.65 11.86 20.44
CA ARG A 20 12.73 12.74 19.69
C ARG A 20 13.39 14.06 19.28
N SER A 21 14.24 14.60 20.15
CA SER A 21 14.88 15.90 19.97
C SER A 21 16.18 15.81 19.15
N ASN A 22 16.64 14.60 18.83
CA ASN A 22 17.90 14.38 18.11
C ASN A 22 17.72 14.55 16.59
N VAL A 23 17.86 15.80 16.14
CA VAL A 23 17.73 16.18 14.72
C VAL A 23 18.70 15.41 13.82
N LYS A 24 19.94 15.19 14.27
CA LYS A 24 20.95 14.44 13.50
C LYS A 24 20.53 13.00 13.26
N LEU A 25 20.04 12.32 14.29
CA LEU A 25 19.60 10.93 14.18
C LEU A 25 18.34 10.83 13.29
N LYS A 26 17.41 11.78 13.40
CA LYS A 26 16.25 11.86 12.51
C LYS A 26 16.65 12.01 11.04
N GLN A 27 17.59 12.90 10.73
CA GLN A 27 18.13 13.07 9.38
C GLN A 27 18.81 11.80 8.84
N VAL A 28 19.52 11.06 9.71
CA VAL A 28 20.13 9.77 9.33
C VAL A 28 19.05 8.74 9.00
N VAL A 29 18.00 8.62 9.82
CA VAL A 29 16.87 7.72 9.57
C VAL A 29 16.16 8.08 8.26
N GLU A 30 15.88 9.36 8.02
CA GLU A 30 15.29 9.84 6.77
C GLU A 30 16.18 9.51 5.55
N LYS A 31 17.50 9.71 5.66
CA LYS A 31 18.45 9.37 4.59
C LYS A 31 18.50 7.87 4.32
N LEU A 32 18.48 7.03 5.37
CA LEU A 32 18.44 5.57 5.24
C LEU A 32 17.11 5.12 4.61
N MET A 33 15.99 5.70 5.01
CA MET A 33 14.68 5.45 4.40
C MET A 33 14.65 5.85 2.93
N CYS A 34 15.24 6.98 2.57
CA CYS A 34 15.42 7.41 1.19
C CYS A 34 16.26 6.43 0.36
N ASN A 35 17.29 5.84 0.96
CA ASN A 35 18.22 4.92 0.30
C ASN A 35 17.71 3.47 0.26
N SER A 36 16.70 3.13 1.07
CA SER A 36 16.10 1.79 1.12
C SER A 36 15.37 1.40 -0.17
N VAL A 37 15.13 2.36 -1.07
CA VAL A 37 14.48 2.16 -2.37
C VAL A 37 15.38 2.75 -3.46
N THR A 38 15.58 2.00 -4.55
CA THR A 38 16.35 2.49 -5.70
C THR A 38 15.66 3.68 -6.38
N LYS A 39 16.44 4.57 -7.01
CA LYS A 39 15.93 5.85 -7.58
C LYS A 39 14.76 5.65 -8.58
N ARG A 40 14.81 4.62 -9.42
CA ARG A 40 13.78 4.34 -10.45
C ARG A 40 12.38 4.07 -9.84
N PRO A 41 12.18 3.09 -8.95
CA PRO A 41 10.88 2.84 -8.34
C PRO A 41 10.38 3.96 -7.42
N ARG A 42 11.22 4.89 -6.98
CA ARG A 42 10.81 5.99 -6.09
C ARG A 42 9.78 6.93 -6.72
N SER A 43 9.98 7.27 -7.99
CA SER A 43 9.02 8.09 -8.76
C SER A 43 7.67 7.39 -8.89
N THR A 44 7.69 6.10 -9.23
CA THR A 44 6.49 5.26 -9.36
C THR A 44 5.78 5.05 -8.02
N TYR A 45 6.53 4.97 -6.92
CA TYR A 45 5.95 4.84 -5.58
C TYR A 45 5.22 6.11 -5.17
N LYS A 46 5.84 7.28 -5.41
CA LYS A 46 5.20 8.57 -5.21
C LYS A 46 3.94 8.69 -6.07
N GLN A 47 4.05 8.40 -7.37
CA GLN A 47 2.91 8.45 -8.27
C GLN A 47 1.78 7.51 -7.84
N GLY A 48 2.11 6.28 -7.43
CA GLY A 48 1.12 5.32 -6.96
C GLY A 48 0.40 5.78 -5.71
N PHE A 49 1.11 6.44 -4.78
CA PHE A 49 0.52 7.01 -3.59
C PHE A 49 -0.35 8.24 -3.88
N GLU A 50 0.09 9.13 -4.77
CA GLU A 50 -0.73 10.27 -5.22
C GLU A 50 -2.02 9.79 -5.92
N THR A 51 -1.90 8.78 -6.77
CA THR A 51 -3.05 8.14 -7.44
C THR A 51 -4.01 7.52 -6.43
N TYR A 52 -3.49 6.93 -5.36
CA TYR A 52 -4.30 6.41 -4.27
C TYR A 52 -5.05 7.50 -3.52
N LYS A 53 -4.41 8.63 -3.18
CA LYS A 53 -5.10 9.78 -2.56
C LYS A 53 -6.19 10.36 -3.47
N LEU A 54 -5.92 10.44 -4.77
CA LEU A 54 -6.91 10.87 -5.76
C LEU A 54 -8.10 9.92 -5.79
N PHE A 55 -7.86 8.60 -5.84
CA PHE A 55 -8.92 7.59 -5.77
C PHE A 55 -9.79 7.78 -4.51
N LEU A 56 -9.18 7.98 -3.34
CA LEU A 56 -9.96 8.23 -2.12
C LEU A 56 -10.80 9.50 -2.22
N SER A 57 -10.23 10.56 -2.79
CA SER A 57 -10.91 11.85 -2.96
C SER A 57 -12.10 11.76 -3.92
N ILE A 58 -11.97 10.99 -5.01
CA ILE A 58 -13.06 10.76 -5.98
C ILE A 58 -14.24 10.01 -5.35
N HIS A 59 -13.98 9.19 -4.33
CA HIS A 59 -14.98 8.36 -3.68
C HIS A 59 -15.42 8.88 -2.31
N ASP A 60 -15.14 10.17 -2.01
CA ASP A 60 -15.46 10.83 -0.73
C ASP A 60 -14.97 10.06 0.51
N VAL A 61 -13.90 9.27 0.36
CA VAL A 61 -13.28 8.55 1.46
C VAL A 61 -12.30 9.49 2.15
N VAL A 62 -12.65 9.93 3.35
CA VAL A 62 -11.77 10.77 4.15
C VAL A 62 -10.49 9.99 4.47
N PHE A 63 -9.34 10.56 4.11
CA PHE A 63 -8.03 10.03 4.48
C PHE A 63 -7.76 10.28 5.97
N VAL A 64 -8.49 9.57 6.83
CA VAL A 64 -8.22 9.56 8.28
C VAL A 64 -7.21 8.45 8.54
N HIS A 65 -6.09 8.78 9.15
CA HIS A 65 -5.09 7.79 9.51
C HIS A 65 -5.58 6.93 10.69
N PRO A 66 -5.49 5.57 10.67
CA PRO A 66 -5.01 4.68 9.62
C PRO A 66 -6.16 3.90 8.94
N LEU A 67 -6.97 4.53 8.09
CA LEU A 67 -8.02 3.84 7.35
C LEU A 67 -7.48 3.23 6.04
N ILE A 68 -6.50 2.33 6.13
CA ILE A 68 -6.27 1.36 5.05
C ILE A 68 -6.95 0.05 5.44
N SER A 69 -8.13 -0.18 4.88
CA SER A 69 -8.76 -1.48 4.90
C SER A 69 -8.36 -2.29 3.66
N GLN A 70 -8.42 -3.61 3.78
CA GLN A 70 -8.23 -4.53 2.67
C GLN A 70 -9.23 -4.24 1.53
N ASP A 71 -10.46 -3.86 1.86
CA ASP A 71 -11.48 -3.55 0.86
C ASP A 71 -11.14 -2.31 0.06
N ILE A 72 -10.66 -1.24 0.70
CA ILE A 72 -10.23 -0.02 -0.01
C ILE A 72 -9.12 -0.36 -1.01
N LEU A 73 -8.14 -1.17 -0.61
CA LEU A 73 -7.05 -1.60 -1.50
C LEU A 73 -7.54 -2.47 -2.66
N VAL A 74 -8.52 -3.35 -2.43
CA VAL A 74 -9.13 -4.16 -3.49
C VAL A 74 -9.82 -3.28 -4.52
N HIS A 75 -10.62 -2.30 -4.08
CA HIS A 75 -11.30 -1.37 -4.98
C HIS A 75 -10.31 -0.47 -5.72
N PHE A 76 -9.26 0.00 -5.04
CA PHE A 76 -8.20 0.75 -5.68
C PHE A 76 -7.51 -0.04 -6.80
N VAL A 77 -7.21 -1.32 -6.55
CA VAL A 77 -6.58 -2.20 -7.55
C VAL A 77 -7.51 -2.47 -8.73
N ALA A 78 -8.81 -2.63 -8.50
CA ALA A 78 -9.81 -2.73 -9.54
C ALA A 78 -9.90 -1.43 -10.37
N TYR A 79 -9.97 -0.27 -9.71
CA TYR A 79 -9.95 1.05 -10.35
C TYR A 79 -8.70 1.24 -11.22
N CYS A 80 -7.51 0.86 -10.71
CA CYS A 80 -6.28 0.95 -11.49
C CYS A 80 -6.32 0.10 -12.78
N GLN A 81 -6.94 -1.08 -12.73
CA GLN A 81 -7.01 -1.96 -13.89
C GLN A 81 -8.12 -1.54 -14.87
N HIS A 82 -9.29 -1.15 -14.37
CA HIS A 82 -10.47 -0.89 -15.18
C HIS A 82 -10.54 0.56 -15.69
N ASN A 83 -10.21 1.54 -14.83
CA ASN A 83 -10.35 2.96 -15.16
C ASN A 83 -9.05 3.57 -15.68
N LEU A 84 -7.90 3.13 -15.14
CA LEU A 84 -6.58 3.64 -15.54
C LEU A 84 -5.85 2.71 -16.52
N PHE A 85 -6.42 1.54 -16.84
CA PHE A 85 -5.85 0.54 -17.76
C PHE A 85 -4.40 0.15 -17.44
N LEU A 86 -4.01 0.19 -16.16
CA LEU A 86 -2.63 -0.06 -15.75
C LEU A 86 -2.28 -1.55 -15.84
N LYS A 87 -1.04 -1.82 -16.24
CA LYS A 87 -0.48 -3.19 -16.21
C LYS A 87 -0.31 -3.67 -14.77
N PHE A 88 -0.47 -4.98 -14.56
CA PHE A 88 -0.31 -5.61 -13.25
C PHE A 88 1.03 -5.29 -12.57
N SER A 89 2.12 -5.20 -13.36
CA SER A 89 3.44 -4.80 -12.86
C SER A 89 3.43 -3.41 -12.23
N THR A 90 2.76 -2.44 -12.86
CA THR A 90 2.61 -1.06 -12.37
C THR A 90 1.71 -1.03 -11.13
N ILE A 91 0.58 -1.75 -11.14
CA ILE A 91 -0.33 -1.86 -9.99
C ILE A 91 0.42 -2.41 -8.77
N ARG A 92 1.27 -3.42 -8.96
CA ARG A 92 2.12 -3.96 -7.89
C ARG A 92 3.10 -2.92 -7.35
N GLN A 93 3.70 -2.12 -8.23
CA GLN A 93 4.58 -1.02 -7.81
C GLN A 93 3.81 0.06 -7.03
N TYR A 94 2.56 0.35 -7.39
CA TYR A 94 1.71 1.29 -6.66
C TYR A 94 1.41 0.78 -5.25
N LEU A 95 1.03 -0.49 -5.09
CA LEU A 95 0.85 -1.11 -3.78
C LEU A 95 2.12 -1.08 -2.91
N CYS A 96 3.29 -1.32 -3.52
CA CYS A 96 4.57 -1.17 -2.84
C CYS A 96 4.84 0.28 -2.43
N GLY A 97 4.46 1.26 -3.26
CA GLY A 97 4.56 2.68 -2.96
C GLY A 97 3.67 3.10 -1.79
N ILE A 98 2.41 2.67 -1.78
CA ILE A 98 1.49 2.89 -0.66
C ILE A 98 2.09 2.33 0.63
N ARG A 99 2.57 1.08 0.59
CA ARG A 99 3.25 0.47 1.75
C ARG A 99 4.43 1.32 2.23
N TYR A 100 5.28 1.75 1.30
CA TYR A 100 6.46 2.52 1.60
C TYR A 100 6.10 3.86 2.26
N MET A 101 5.15 4.61 1.70
CA MET A 101 4.73 5.89 2.25
C MET A 101 4.14 5.77 3.66
N PHE A 102 3.39 4.71 3.94
CA PHE A 102 2.89 4.45 5.29
C PHE A 102 4.03 4.19 6.29
N LEU A 103 5.03 3.39 5.89
CA LEU A 103 6.22 3.15 6.73
C LEU A 103 7.05 4.43 6.93
N ASP A 104 7.17 5.26 5.89
CA ASP A 104 7.89 6.54 5.93
C ASP A 104 7.21 7.54 6.88
N MET A 105 5.88 7.55 6.92
CA MET A 105 5.10 8.35 7.88
C MET A 105 5.09 7.74 9.30
N GLY A 106 5.78 6.61 9.53
CA GLY A 106 5.86 5.96 10.84
C GLY A 106 4.63 5.12 11.20
N ILE A 107 3.78 4.80 10.23
CA ILE A 107 2.56 4.00 10.46
C ILE A 107 2.86 2.52 10.23
N PRO A 108 2.31 1.62 11.08
CA PRO A 108 2.43 0.19 10.89
C PRO A 108 2.00 -0.24 9.49
N ASN A 109 2.71 -1.24 8.96
CA ASN A 109 2.45 -1.75 7.62
C ASN A 109 0.97 -2.13 7.44
N PRO A 110 0.22 -1.43 6.55
CA PRO A 110 -1.21 -1.67 6.40
C PRO A 110 -1.52 -3.06 5.84
N PHE A 111 -0.53 -3.73 5.23
CA PHE A 111 -0.65 -5.08 4.70
C PHE A 111 -0.36 -6.19 5.71
N LYS A 112 0.04 -5.85 6.95
CA LYS A 112 0.36 -6.80 8.03
C LYS A 112 -0.49 -6.50 9.27
N SER A 113 -1.81 -6.68 9.18
CA SER A 113 -2.65 -6.81 10.38
C SER A 113 -2.70 -8.27 10.80
N LYS A 114 -2.47 -8.55 12.10
CA LYS A 114 -2.63 -9.91 12.67
C LYS A 114 -4.07 -10.43 12.57
N CYS A 115 -5.05 -9.53 12.44
CA CYS A 115 -6.47 -9.86 12.41
C CYS A 115 -7.04 -9.95 10.98
N HIS A 116 -6.39 -9.32 9.99
CA HIS A 116 -6.90 -9.24 8.61
C HIS A 116 -5.84 -9.73 7.62
N SER A 117 -5.95 -11.00 7.24
CA SER A 117 -5.15 -11.56 6.14
C SER A 117 -5.55 -10.92 4.81
N MET A 118 -4.58 -10.39 4.06
CA MET A 118 -4.80 -9.73 2.75
C MET A 118 -5.15 -10.73 1.62
N ASN A 119 -5.82 -11.84 1.93
CA ASN A 119 -6.10 -12.93 1.02
C ASN A 119 -6.96 -12.49 -0.18
N ARG A 120 -8.01 -11.69 0.06
CA ARG A 120 -8.85 -11.10 -1.02
C ARG A 120 -8.03 -10.25 -1.99
N LEU A 121 -7.14 -9.39 -1.48
CA LEU A 121 -6.27 -8.56 -2.32
C LEU A 121 -5.32 -9.42 -3.17
N LYS A 122 -4.77 -10.50 -2.61
CA LYS A 122 -3.95 -11.46 -3.36
C LYS A 122 -4.74 -12.15 -4.46
N LEU A 123 -5.96 -12.62 -4.16
CA LEU A 123 -6.84 -13.28 -5.14
C LEU A 123 -7.17 -12.34 -6.31
N ILE A 124 -7.60 -11.12 -6.03
CA ILE A 124 -7.92 -10.12 -7.05
C ILE A 124 -6.68 -9.73 -7.86
N SER A 125 -5.53 -9.55 -7.20
CA SER A 125 -4.26 -9.30 -7.88
C SER A 125 -3.89 -10.42 -8.85
N ASN A 126 -4.10 -11.68 -8.46
CA ASN A 126 -3.86 -12.84 -9.32
C ASN A 126 -4.85 -12.91 -10.48
N ALA A 127 -6.13 -12.59 -10.25
CA ALA A 127 -7.14 -12.53 -11.30
C ALA A 127 -6.77 -11.48 -12.36
N ILE A 128 -6.38 -10.26 -11.95
CA ILE A 128 -5.93 -9.20 -12.87
C ILE A 128 -4.73 -9.65 -13.70
N ARG A 129 -3.74 -10.28 -13.05
CA ARG A 129 -2.57 -10.83 -13.77
C ARG A 129 -2.99 -11.83 -14.83
N LYS A 130 -3.91 -12.75 -14.50
CA LYS A 130 -4.41 -13.79 -15.41
C LYS A 130 -5.15 -13.17 -16.60
N VAL A 131 -6.06 -12.25 -16.36
CA VAL A 131 -6.83 -11.57 -17.42
C VAL A 131 -5.90 -10.82 -18.39
N GLN A 132 -4.94 -10.06 -17.88
CA GLN A 132 -4.02 -9.30 -18.73
C GLN A 132 -3.02 -10.19 -19.49
N TYR A 133 -2.67 -11.35 -18.95
CA TYR A 133 -1.82 -12.32 -19.64
C TYR A 133 -2.57 -13.03 -20.77
N ILE A 134 -3.79 -13.51 -20.49
CA ILE A 134 -4.63 -14.21 -21.48
C ILE A 134 -5.08 -13.26 -22.60
N GLY A 135 -5.49 -12.03 -22.28
CA GLY A 135 -5.93 -11.06 -23.29
C GLY A 135 -4.84 -10.70 -24.30
N LYS A 136 -3.57 -10.68 -23.89
CA LYS A 136 -2.44 -10.48 -24.81
C LYS A 136 -2.21 -11.66 -25.75
N HIS A 137 -2.40 -12.88 -25.24
CA HIS A 137 -2.18 -14.09 -26.03
C HIS A 137 -3.31 -14.28 -27.05
N PHE A 138 -4.56 -13.94 -26.69
CA PHE A 138 -5.72 -14.03 -27.58
C PHE A 138 -5.63 -13.02 -28.74
N LEU A 139 -5.21 -11.77 -28.46
CA LEU A 139 -4.96 -10.78 -29.50
C LEU A 139 -3.77 -11.16 -30.39
N SER A 140 -2.72 -11.81 -29.86
CA SER A 140 -1.59 -12.25 -30.68
C SER A 140 -1.91 -13.43 -31.62
N SER A 141 -2.95 -14.21 -31.32
CA SER A 141 -3.40 -15.34 -32.15
C SER A 141 -4.53 -14.96 -33.11
N ALA A 142 -5.20 -13.83 -32.92
CA ALA A 142 -6.25 -13.33 -33.81
C ALA A 142 -5.71 -12.55 -35.03
N PHE A 143 -4.41 -12.22 -35.03
CA PHE A 143 -3.72 -11.51 -36.12
C PHE A 143 -2.56 -12.34 -36.71
N ARG A 144 -2.66 -13.66 -36.71
CA ARG A 144 -1.76 -14.55 -37.46
C ARG A 144 -2.51 -15.28 -38.56
#